data_AF-A0A495TL19-F1
#
_entry.id   AF-A0A495TL19-F1
#
_cell.length_a   1.000
_cell.length_b   1.000
_cell.length_c   1.000
_cell.angle_alpha   90.00
_cell.angle_beta   90.00
_cell.angle_gamma   90.00
#
_symmetry.space_group_name_H-M   'P 1'
#
loop_
_entity.id
_entity.type
_entity.pdbx_description
1 polymer ?
#
loop_
_entity_poly.entity_id
_entity_poly.type
_entity_poly.pdbx_seq_one_letter_code
_entity_poly.pdbx_strand_id
1 'polypeptide(L)'
;MRPAPDGGKTPGAVRAARRAVGDPRLVRAGQGLVPTPRAVELREEVGELLRGCENVLRPGAGFDPVHLERTFTVQTSDVVPAPVVGVARGGHPLFEGRITARRFAAADHIGISRRGKQLGPIDTALAERGLRRRVAVVVPSHTSAMLLARDSGLVSLGLADWLPQTLGALGLRTFPIPLELAQLELGMAWHPRNSADPGHRWFREHLAAAVRQARSE
;
A
#
# COMPACT_ATOMS: atom_id res chain seq x y z
N MET A 1 -20.81 7.71 39.04
CA MET A 1 -21.20 6.28 39.19
C MET A 1 -21.76 5.82 37.85
N ARG A 2 -21.10 4.87 37.17
CA ARG A 2 -21.48 4.41 35.82
C ARG A 2 -22.81 3.63 35.83
N PRO A 3 -23.70 3.77 34.84
CA PRO A 3 -24.74 2.79 34.57
C PRO A 3 -24.21 1.62 33.72
N ALA A 4 -24.71 0.42 33.99
CA ALA A 4 -24.44 -0.84 33.28
C ALA A 4 -25.32 -0.97 32.01
N PRO A 5 -24.95 -1.82 31.03
CA PRO A 5 -25.45 -1.72 29.66
C PRO A 5 -26.81 -2.40 29.43
N ASP A 6 -27.48 -1.87 28.42
CA ASP A 6 -28.82 -2.14 27.93
C ASP A 6 -28.92 -3.53 27.25
N GLY A 7 -29.74 -4.43 27.83
CA GLY A 7 -30.02 -5.77 27.32
C GLY A 7 -31.06 -5.77 26.20
N GLY A 8 -30.65 -5.29 25.02
CA GLY A 8 -31.51 -5.16 23.85
C GLY A 8 -31.79 -6.47 23.10
N LYS A 9 -33.06 -6.88 23.11
CA LYS A 9 -33.81 -7.68 22.10
C LYS A 9 -33.32 -9.12 21.78
N THR A 10 -33.95 -10.14 22.39
CA THR A 10 -34.13 -11.46 21.73
C THR A 10 -35.34 -12.33 22.16
N PRO A 11 -36.59 -11.86 22.39
CA PRO A 11 -37.69 -12.78 22.70
C PRO A 11 -38.24 -13.54 21.48
N GLY A 12 -38.19 -12.95 20.28
CA GLY A 12 -38.89 -13.47 19.09
C GLY A 12 -38.18 -14.66 18.42
N ALA A 13 -36.86 -14.60 18.26
CA ALA A 13 -36.08 -15.63 17.57
C ALA A 13 -36.07 -16.97 18.34
N VAL A 14 -36.00 -16.91 19.68
CA VAL A 14 -36.02 -18.09 20.55
C VAL A 14 -37.39 -18.80 20.49
N ARG A 15 -38.48 -18.03 20.37
CA ARG A 15 -39.85 -18.57 20.30
C ARG A 15 -40.15 -19.26 18.96
N ALA A 16 -39.60 -18.74 17.85
CA ALA A 16 -39.73 -19.36 16.53
C ALA A 16 -38.94 -20.68 16.44
N ALA A 17 -37.70 -20.69 16.94
CA ALA A 17 -36.87 -21.90 17.00
C ALA A 17 -37.46 -23.00 17.90
N ARG A 18 -38.27 -22.64 18.91
CA ARG A 18 -39.00 -23.55 19.80
C ARG A 18 -40.08 -24.37 19.09
N ARG A 19 -40.80 -23.78 18.12
CA ARG A 19 -41.84 -24.48 17.35
C ARG A 19 -41.29 -25.45 16.31
N ALA A 20 -40.13 -25.15 15.75
CA ALA A 20 -39.55 -25.95 14.65
C ALA A 20 -38.87 -27.25 15.11
N VAL A 21 -38.45 -27.35 16.38
CA VAL A 21 -37.60 -28.45 16.87
C VAL A 21 -38.30 -29.35 17.92
N GLY A 22 -39.41 -28.90 18.51
CA GLY A 22 -40.22 -29.73 19.42
C GLY A 22 -39.62 -29.99 20.81
N ASP A 23 -38.55 -29.29 21.21
CA ASP A 23 -37.85 -29.44 22.50
C ASP A 23 -37.94 -28.14 23.34
N PRO A 24 -38.27 -28.20 24.66
CA PRO A 24 -38.26 -27.04 25.55
C PRO A 24 -36.90 -26.31 25.68
N ARG A 25 -35.79 -26.95 25.27
CA ARG A 25 -34.37 -26.50 25.21
C ARG A 25 -33.69 -26.13 26.53
N LEU A 26 -34.44 -25.62 27.50
CA LEU A 26 -34.00 -25.36 28.86
C LEU A 26 -35.10 -25.84 29.81
N VAL A 27 -34.74 -26.66 30.80
CA VAL A 27 -35.62 -27.14 31.85
C VAL A 27 -35.16 -26.57 33.20
N ARG A 28 -36.10 -26.32 34.11
CA ARG A 28 -35.78 -25.83 35.44
C ARG A 28 -35.25 -26.99 36.29
N ALA A 29 -34.01 -26.89 36.74
CA ALA A 29 -33.40 -27.82 37.69
C ALA A 29 -32.87 -27.01 38.87
N GLY A 30 -33.52 -27.14 40.03
CA GLY A 30 -33.27 -26.30 41.20
C GLY A 30 -33.58 -24.82 40.95
N GLN A 31 -32.68 -23.93 41.37
CA GLN A 31 -32.82 -22.47 41.18
C GLN A 31 -32.41 -22.00 39.76
N GLY A 32 -31.95 -22.88 38.88
CA GLY A 32 -31.39 -22.55 37.57
C GLY A 32 -32.14 -23.18 36.39
N LEU A 33 -31.85 -22.68 35.19
CA LEU A 33 -32.25 -23.28 33.91
C LEU A 33 -31.08 -24.08 33.35
N VAL A 34 -31.29 -25.35 33.05
CA VAL A 34 -30.27 -26.27 32.53
C VAL A 34 -30.71 -26.79 31.15
N PRO A 35 -29.82 -26.89 30.16
CA PRO A 35 -30.16 -27.42 28.85
C PRO A 35 -30.64 -28.87 28.93
N THR A 36 -31.65 -29.21 28.12
CA THR A 36 -32.07 -30.60 27.93
C THR A 36 -30.96 -31.39 27.22
N PRO A 37 -30.89 -32.72 27.37
CA PRO A 37 -29.95 -33.54 26.61
C PRO A 37 -30.02 -33.29 25.11
N ARG A 38 -31.24 -33.17 24.55
CA ARG A 38 -31.47 -32.86 23.15
C ARG A 38 -31.01 -31.45 22.75
N ALA A 39 -31.10 -30.46 23.64
CA ALA A 39 -30.52 -29.14 23.41
C ALA A 39 -28.99 -29.12 23.45
N VAL A 40 -28.37 -30.02 24.22
CA VAL A 40 -26.91 -30.21 24.21
C VAL A 40 -26.47 -30.85 22.89
N GLU A 41 -27.16 -31.89 22.42
CA GLU A 41 -26.89 -32.51 21.10
C GLU A 41 -27.05 -31.50 19.94
N LEU A 42 -28.17 -30.78 19.92
CA LEU A 42 -28.44 -29.75 18.91
C LEU A 42 -27.44 -28.59 18.96
N ARG A 43 -26.82 -28.32 20.11
CA ARG A 43 -25.85 -27.22 20.26
C ARG A 43 -24.64 -27.44 19.38
N GLU A 44 -24.15 -28.67 19.31
CA GLU A 44 -23.00 -29.02 18.47
C GLU A 44 -23.38 -28.96 16.99
N GLU A 45 -24.49 -29.60 16.59
CA GLU A 45 -24.97 -29.60 15.19
C GLU A 45 -25.27 -28.18 14.67
N VAL A 46 -25.98 -27.37 15.47
CA VAL A 46 -26.28 -25.97 15.12
C VAL A 46 -25.00 -25.13 15.12
N GLY A 47 -24.07 -25.40 16.03
CA GLY A 47 -22.77 -24.73 16.07
C GLY A 47 -21.94 -24.99 14.81
N GLU A 48 -21.95 -26.21 14.28
CA GLU A 48 -21.31 -26.55 13.00
C GLU A 48 -21.98 -25.87 11.81
N LEU A 49 -23.31 -25.88 11.73
CA LEU A 49 -24.06 -25.22 10.66
C LEU A 49 -23.82 -23.71 10.66
N LEU A 50 -23.83 -23.07 11.83
CA LEU A 50 -23.56 -21.63 11.95
C LEU A 50 -22.12 -21.28 11.56
N ARG A 51 -21.13 -22.11 11.93
CA ARG A 51 -19.74 -21.97 11.47
C ARG A 51 -19.63 -22.10 9.95
N GLY A 52 -20.35 -23.06 9.36
CA GLY A 52 -20.45 -23.22 7.90
C GLY A 52 -21.05 -21.99 7.21
N CYS A 53 -22.16 -21.45 7.72
CA CYS A 53 -22.76 -20.22 7.22
C CYS A 53 -21.82 -19.02 7.38
N GLU A 54 -21.12 -18.92 8.51
CA GLU A 54 -20.18 -17.82 8.75
C GLU A 54 -18.99 -17.85 7.78
N ASN A 55 -18.50 -19.03 7.41
CA ASN A 55 -17.47 -19.20 6.38
C ASN A 55 -17.94 -18.81 4.98
N VAL A 56 -19.21 -19.06 4.65
CA VAL A 56 -19.81 -18.63 3.38
C VAL A 56 -19.99 -17.11 3.35
N LEU A 57 -20.41 -16.51 4.47
CA LEU A 57 -20.66 -15.07 4.59
C LEU A 57 -19.37 -14.26 4.78
N ARG A 58 -18.27 -14.89 5.21
CA ARG A 58 -16.92 -14.31 5.30
C ARG A 58 -15.94 -15.08 4.42
N PRO A 59 -15.89 -14.80 3.10
CA PRO A 59 -14.86 -15.37 2.24
C PRO A 59 -13.49 -14.88 2.71
N GLY A 60 -12.63 -15.77 3.23
CA GLY A 60 -11.29 -15.37 3.66
C GLY A 60 -10.56 -16.24 4.69
N ALA A 61 -11.17 -17.29 5.24
CA ALA A 61 -10.51 -18.14 6.25
C ALA A 61 -9.32 -18.98 5.73
N GLY A 62 -9.01 -18.91 4.43
CA GLY A 62 -7.84 -19.54 3.82
C GLY A 62 -7.21 -18.63 2.78
N PHE A 63 -6.50 -17.59 3.20
CA PHE A 63 -5.62 -16.84 2.33
C PHE A 63 -4.19 -17.32 2.54
N ASP A 64 -3.72 -18.18 1.62
CA ASP A 64 -2.32 -18.59 1.55
C ASP A 64 -1.66 -17.90 0.35
N PRO A 65 -0.87 -16.83 0.55
CA PRO A 65 -0.24 -16.12 -0.54
C PRO A 65 0.87 -16.92 -1.24
N VAL A 66 1.39 -17.98 -0.61
CA VAL A 66 2.51 -18.78 -1.15
C VAL A 66 2.04 -19.72 -2.25
N HIS A 67 0.79 -20.21 -2.17
CA HIS A 67 0.21 -21.16 -3.13
C HIS A 67 -0.90 -20.54 -3.99
N LEU A 68 -1.06 -19.21 -3.96
CA LEU A 68 -2.12 -18.51 -4.68
C LEU A 68 -1.81 -18.37 -6.18
N GLU A 69 -2.32 -19.30 -6.98
CA GLU A 69 -2.35 -19.15 -8.44
C GLU A 69 -3.70 -18.58 -8.89
N ARG A 70 -3.77 -17.24 -8.98
CA ARG A 70 -4.96 -16.54 -9.46
C ARG A 70 -4.58 -15.32 -10.30
N THR A 71 -5.29 -15.12 -11.41
CA THR A 71 -5.20 -13.89 -12.18
C THR A 71 -6.03 -12.79 -11.52
N PHE A 72 -5.36 -11.71 -11.12
CA PHE A 72 -6.02 -10.49 -10.63
C PHE A 72 -6.03 -9.45 -11.75
N THR A 73 -7.21 -8.95 -12.10
CA THR A 73 -7.31 -7.81 -13.02
C THR A 73 -7.26 -6.52 -12.20
N VAL A 74 -6.37 -5.62 -12.60
CA VAL A 74 -6.24 -4.27 -12.03
C VAL A 74 -6.33 -3.28 -13.19
N GLN A 75 -7.11 -2.22 -13.02
CA GLN A 75 -7.14 -1.08 -13.93
C GLN A 75 -6.17 -0.02 -13.44
N THR A 76 -5.46 0.61 -14.36
CA THR A 76 -4.57 1.72 -14.10
C THR A 76 -5.00 2.94 -14.90
N SER A 77 -4.74 4.13 -14.37
CA SER A 77 -4.84 5.38 -15.11
C SER A 77 -3.69 6.30 -14.75
N ASP A 78 -3.03 6.86 -15.75
CA ASP A 78 -1.98 7.85 -15.54
C ASP A 78 -2.60 9.20 -15.17
N VAL A 79 -1.98 9.91 -14.24
CA VAL A 79 -2.50 11.17 -13.69
C VAL A 79 -1.62 12.34 -14.11
N VAL A 80 -0.32 12.26 -13.85
CA VAL A 80 0.66 13.29 -14.19
C VAL A 80 2.05 12.68 -14.47
N PRO A 81 2.82 13.26 -15.41
CA PRO A 81 4.22 12.93 -15.58
C PRO A 81 5.03 13.44 -14.37
N ALA A 82 6.02 12.66 -13.97
CA ALA A 82 6.93 12.95 -12.87
C ALA A 82 8.37 12.84 -13.37
N PRO A 83 8.98 13.97 -13.78
CA PRO A 83 10.36 13.99 -14.24
C PRO A 83 11.31 13.45 -13.18
N VAL A 84 12.19 12.54 -13.57
CA VAL A 84 13.22 12.01 -12.66
C VAL A 84 14.36 13.01 -12.57
N VAL A 85 14.76 13.34 -11.35
CA VAL A 85 15.87 14.26 -11.06
C VAL A 85 16.94 13.57 -10.23
N GLY A 86 18.18 14.06 -10.33
CA GLY A 86 19.23 13.71 -9.38
C GLY A 86 19.08 14.52 -8.10
N VAL A 87 19.48 13.95 -6.97
CA VAL A 87 19.47 14.58 -5.65
C VAL A 87 20.83 14.38 -4.99
N ALA A 88 21.41 15.45 -4.46
CA ALA A 88 22.66 15.40 -3.70
C ALA A 88 22.72 16.51 -2.64
N ARG A 89 23.57 16.37 -1.62
CA ARG A 89 23.79 17.46 -0.64
C ARG A 89 24.29 18.74 -1.29
N GLY A 90 23.97 19.88 -0.69
CA GLY A 90 24.15 21.19 -1.28
C GLY A 90 25.57 21.51 -1.76
N GLY A 91 26.58 21.06 -1.00
CA GLY A 91 28.01 21.21 -1.29
C GLY A 91 28.65 20.03 -2.03
N HIS A 92 27.87 19.26 -2.79
CA HIS A 92 28.42 18.14 -3.57
C HIS A 92 29.28 18.64 -4.75
N PRO A 93 30.45 18.04 -5.05
CA PRO A 93 31.32 18.46 -6.16
C PRO A 93 30.69 18.42 -7.56
N LEU A 94 29.50 17.82 -7.71
CA LEU A 94 28.74 17.88 -8.96
C LEU A 94 28.27 19.30 -9.27
N PHE A 95 28.06 20.13 -8.26
CA PHE A 95 27.58 21.50 -8.43
C PHE A 95 28.69 22.50 -8.76
N GLU A 96 29.96 22.10 -8.75
CA GLU A 96 31.11 22.95 -9.09
C GLU A 96 31.29 23.16 -10.61
N GLY A 97 30.32 22.74 -11.43
CA GLY A 97 30.34 22.97 -12.87
C GLY A 97 29.19 22.28 -13.58
N ARG A 98 29.28 22.17 -14.92
CA ARG A 98 28.25 21.50 -15.72
C ARG A 98 28.18 20.01 -15.36
N ILE A 99 26.98 19.56 -14.98
CA ILE A 99 26.69 18.15 -14.71
C ILE A 99 26.55 17.43 -16.06
N THR A 100 27.57 16.66 -16.44
CA THR A 100 27.57 15.84 -17.66
C THR A 100 27.29 14.37 -17.33
N ALA A 101 26.90 13.57 -18.32
CA ALA A 101 26.72 12.12 -18.15
C ALA A 101 27.96 11.45 -17.53
N ARG A 102 29.17 11.86 -17.95
CA ARG A 102 30.43 11.36 -17.39
C ARG A 102 30.62 11.74 -15.92
N ARG A 103 30.37 13.01 -15.54
CA ARG A 103 30.49 13.45 -14.13
C ARG A 103 29.43 12.77 -13.25
N PHE A 104 28.21 12.66 -13.76
CA PHE A 104 27.12 11.94 -13.09
C PHE A 104 27.49 10.46 -12.87
N ALA A 105 28.01 9.78 -13.90
CA ALA A 105 28.45 8.39 -13.79
C ALA A 105 29.63 8.20 -12.82
N ALA A 106 30.55 9.16 -12.78
CA ALA A 106 31.73 9.11 -11.90
C ALA A 106 31.42 9.33 -10.41
N ALA A 107 30.27 9.94 -10.08
CA ALA A 107 29.82 10.03 -8.70
C ALA A 107 29.39 8.66 -8.18
N ASP A 108 29.41 8.48 -6.86
CA ASP A 108 28.85 7.29 -6.22
C ASP A 108 27.35 7.45 -5.98
N HIS A 109 26.58 6.39 -6.19
CA HIS A 109 25.11 6.44 -6.20
C HIS A 109 24.48 5.66 -5.07
N ILE A 110 23.33 6.15 -4.62
CA ILE A 110 22.33 5.42 -3.84
C ILE A 110 21.31 4.85 -4.82
N GLY A 111 21.16 3.53 -4.84
CA GLY A 111 20.05 2.86 -5.51
C GLY A 111 18.82 2.82 -4.61
N ILE A 112 17.63 2.97 -5.20
CA ILE A 112 16.36 2.89 -4.47
C ILE A 112 15.60 1.66 -5.00
N SER A 113 15.49 0.63 -4.17
CA SER A 113 14.79 -0.60 -4.55
C SER A 113 14.29 -1.37 -3.33
N ARG A 114 12.98 -1.60 -3.30
CA ARG A 114 12.35 -2.50 -2.31
C ARG A 114 12.81 -3.95 -2.42
N ARG A 115 13.31 -4.36 -3.60
CA ARG A 115 13.79 -5.72 -3.88
C ARG A 115 15.32 -5.81 -3.97
N GLY A 116 16.04 -4.77 -3.53
CA GLY A 116 17.50 -4.75 -3.58
C GLY A 116 18.10 -4.70 -4.99
N LYS A 117 17.33 -4.33 -6.02
CA LYS A 117 17.84 -4.20 -7.38
C LYS A 117 18.87 -3.08 -7.47
N GLN A 118 20.06 -3.43 -7.95
CA GLN A 118 21.18 -2.51 -8.16
C GLN A 118 21.10 -1.81 -9.51
N LEU A 119 20.61 -2.50 -10.54
CA LEU A 119 20.54 -2.02 -11.91
C LEU A 119 19.11 -1.57 -12.27
N GLY A 120 19.00 -0.50 -13.05
CA GLY A 120 17.75 0.02 -13.57
C GLY A 120 17.91 0.84 -14.86
N PRO A 121 16.88 1.60 -15.28
CA PRO A 121 16.87 2.35 -16.53
C PRO A 121 18.06 3.31 -16.72
N ILE A 122 18.57 3.88 -15.62
CA ILE A 122 19.76 4.74 -15.64
C ILE A 122 21.01 3.97 -16.07
N ASP A 123 21.15 2.73 -15.63
CA ASP A 123 22.31 1.91 -15.95
C ASP A 123 22.30 1.52 -17.43
N THR A 124 21.12 1.27 -18.02
CA THR A 124 20.95 1.10 -19.47
C THR A 124 21.34 2.37 -20.23
N ALA A 125 20.79 3.54 -19.85
CA ALA A 125 21.07 4.80 -20.53
C ALA A 125 22.55 5.24 -20.40
N LEU A 126 23.22 4.88 -19.31
CA LEU A 126 24.66 5.07 -19.16
C LEU A 126 25.46 4.12 -20.05
N ALA A 127 25.06 2.85 -20.11
CA ALA A 127 25.73 1.83 -20.91
C ALA A 127 25.69 2.13 -22.41
N GLU A 128 24.57 2.66 -22.92
CA GLU A 128 24.43 3.15 -24.31
C GLU A 128 25.47 4.23 -24.67
N ARG A 129 26.00 4.94 -23.67
CA ARG A 129 27.04 5.96 -23.82
C ARG A 129 28.43 5.45 -23.43
N GLY A 130 28.60 4.14 -23.22
CA GLY A 130 29.86 3.53 -22.78
C GLY A 130 30.25 3.89 -21.34
N LEU A 131 29.31 4.38 -20.54
CA LEU A 131 29.53 4.81 -19.16
C LEU A 131 28.97 3.77 -18.18
N ARG A 132 29.53 3.74 -16.98
CA ARG A 132 29.01 2.98 -15.84
C ARG A 132 29.09 3.83 -14.59
N ARG A 133 28.09 3.69 -13.73
CA ARG A 133 28.10 4.29 -12.39
C ARG A 133 28.39 3.25 -11.33
N ARG A 134 28.88 3.68 -10.17
CA ARG A 134 28.96 2.84 -8.98
C ARG A 134 27.74 3.06 -8.10
N VAL A 135 27.00 1.99 -7.80
CA VAL A 135 25.95 2.02 -6.77
C VAL A 135 26.57 1.54 -5.46
N ALA A 136 26.87 2.48 -4.56
CA ALA A 136 27.55 2.21 -3.30
C ALA A 136 26.64 1.48 -2.30
N VAL A 137 25.33 1.74 -2.37
CA VAL A 137 24.34 1.21 -1.42
C VAL A 137 22.96 1.22 -2.07
N VAL A 138 22.12 0.23 -1.71
CA VAL A 138 20.70 0.21 -2.09
C VAL A 138 19.84 0.31 -0.84
N VAL A 139 18.87 1.22 -0.88
CA VAL A 139 17.93 1.47 0.21
C VAL A 139 16.49 1.22 -0.25
N PRO A 140 15.55 0.89 0.66
CA PRO A 140 14.19 0.51 0.26
C PRO A 140 13.27 1.69 -0.05
N SER A 141 13.67 2.93 0.28
CA SER A 141 12.80 4.11 0.19
C SER A 141 13.54 5.41 -0.18
N HIS A 142 12.81 6.37 -0.76
CA HIS A 142 13.32 7.71 -1.03
C HIS A 142 13.72 8.45 0.25
N THR A 143 12.97 8.28 1.35
CA THR A 143 13.31 8.90 2.64
C THR A 143 14.66 8.43 3.16
N SER A 144 14.93 7.12 3.10
CA SER A 144 16.25 6.58 3.47
C SER A 144 17.37 7.13 2.58
N ALA A 145 17.12 7.27 1.28
CA ALA A 145 18.07 7.83 0.34
C ALA A 145 18.37 9.31 0.64
N MET A 146 17.34 10.12 0.94
CA MET A 146 17.50 11.53 1.31
C MET A 146 18.33 11.69 2.59
N LEU A 147 18.04 10.91 3.63
CA LEU A 147 18.80 10.94 4.88
C LEU A 147 20.27 10.56 4.66
N LEU A 148 20.54 9.57 3.82
CA LEU A 148 21.91 9.16 3.52
C LEU A 148 22.64 10.16 2.63
N ALA A 149 21.96 10.73 1.62
CA ALA A 149 22.52 11.74 0.73
C ALA A 149 22.90 13.03 1.48
N ARG A 150 22.14 13.40 2.53
CA ARG A 150 22.41 14.59 3.36
C ARG A 150 23.81 14.56 3.95
N ASP A 151 24.19 13.41 4.51
CA ASP A 151 25.41 13.25 5.30
C ASP A 151 26.55 12.56 4.51
N SER A 152 26.45 12.46 3.18
CA SER A 152 27.43 11.76 2.35
C SER A 152 27.77 12.46 1.02
N GLY A 153 28.76 11.92 0.30
CA GLY A 153 29.08 12.31 -1.08
C GLY A 153 28.31 11.50 -2.12
N LEU A 154 27.15 10.92 -1.77
CA LEU A 154 26.40 10.07 -2.67
C LEU A 154 25.28 10.83 -3.38
N VAL A 155 24.97 10.38 -4.60
CA VAL A 155 23.88 10.88 -5.44
C VAL A 155 22.71 9.91 -5.39
N SER A 156 21.51 10.39 -5.12
CA SER A 156 20.28 9.58 -5.24
C SER A 156 19.40 10.11 -6.37
N LEU A 157 18.31 9.38 -6.61
CA LEU A 157 17.25 9.81 -7.52
C LEU A 157 16.07 10.37 -6.72
N GLY A 158 15.34 11.28 -7.34
CA GLY A 158 14.09 11.81 -6.85
C GLY A 158 13.15 12.14 -8.00
N LEU A 159 12.01 12.73 -7.66
CA LEU A 159 11.05 13.27 -8.60
C LEU A 159 11.09 14.79 -8.53
N ALA A 160 10.98 15.46 -9.68
CA ALA A 160 10.88 16.90 -9.73
C ALA A 160 9.69 17.39 -8.90
N ASP A 161 9.91 18.48 -8.16
CA ASP A 161 8.92 19.15 -7.33
C ASP A 161 8.26 18.23 -6.28
N TRP A 162 8.96 17.17 -5.90
CA TRP A 162 8.54 16.25 -4.86
C TRP A 162 9.16 16.67 -3.53
N LEU A 163 8.32 17.20 -2.63
CA LEU A 163 8.71 17.65 -1.28
C LEU A 163 9.83 18.71 -1.26
N PRO A 164 9.70 19.83 -2.01
CA PRO A 164 10.75 20.84 -2.12
C PRO A 164 11.17 21.42 -0.75
N GLN A 165 10.22 21.62 0.17
CA GLN A 165 10.56 22.13 1.51
C GLN A 165 11.36 21.11 2.33
N THR A 166 11.06 19.81 2.18
CA THR A 166 11.79 18.75 2.88
C THR A 166 13.21 18.62 2.35
N LEU A 167 13.40 18.66 1.03
CA LEU A 167 14.72 18.65 0.41
C LEU A 167 15.56 19.85 0.88
N GLY A 168 14.98 21.05 0.88
CA GLY A 168 15.63 22.26 1.37
C GLY A 168 16.02 22.15 2.86
N ALA A 169 15.11 21.67 3.71
CA ALA A 169 15.38 21.46 5.15
C ALA A 169 16.49 20.43 5.42
N LEU A 170 16.67 19.46 4.51
CA LEU A 170 17.78 18.50 4.57
C LEU A 170 19.06 19.01 3.90
N GLY A 171 19.10 20.25 3.41
CA GLY A 171 20.26 20.77 2.67
C GLY A 171 20.54 20.02 1.37
N LEU A 172 19.52 19.38 0.79
CA LEU A 172 19.59 18.65 -0.47
C LEU A 172 19.20 19.56 -1.64
N ARG A 173 19.85 19.34 -2.78
CA ARG A 173 19.57 20.03 -4.04
C ARG A 173 19.24 19.02 -5.11
N THR A 174 18.27 19.37 -5.95
CA THR A 174 17.93 18.60 -7.16
C THR A 174 18.72 19.12 -8.37
N PHE A 175 18.88 18.26 -9.38
CA PHE A 175 19.43 18.64 -10.67
C PHE A 175 18.86 17.79 -11.81
N PRO A 176 18.80 18.30 -13.05
CA PRO A 176 18.42 17.52 -14.22
C PRO A 176 19.42 16.39 -14.46
N ILE A 177 18.94 15.17 -14.67
CA ILE A 177 19.81 14.04 -15.00
C ILE A 177 20.32 14.24 -16.44
N PRO A 178 21.65 14.18 -16.68
CA PRO A 178 22.23 14.41 -18.01
C PRO A 178 22.09 13.20 -18.95
N LEU A 179 20.94 12.52 -18.90
CA LEU A 179 20.59 11.32 -19.65
C LEU A 179 19.16 11.48 -20.15
N GLU A 180 18.86 10.91 -21.31
CA GLU A 180 17.49 10.77 -21.78
C GLU A 180 16.87 9.57 -21.07
N LEU A 181 15.93 9.83 -20.18
CA LEU A 181 15.20 8.81 -19.43
C LEU A 181 13.72 8.93 -19.73
N ALA A 182 13.03 7.80 -19.80
CA ALA A 182 11.57 7.79 -19.84
C ALA A 182 11.03 8.49 -18.58
N GLN A 183 10.04 9.34 -18.77
CA GLN A 183 9.35 9.98 -17.65
C GLN A 183 8.59 8.92 -16.84
N LEU A 184 8.55 9.10 -15.52
CA LEU A 184 7.72 8.25 -14.67
C LEU A 184 6.29 8.80 -14.72
N GLU A 185 5.32 7.91 -14.97
CA GLU A 185 3.90 8.27 -14.88
C GLU A 185 3.40 7.95 -13.48
N LEU A 186 2.95 8.99 -12.76
CA LEU A 186 2.24 8.81 -11.51
C LEU A 186 0.79 8.50 -11.84
N GLY A 187 0.38 7.27 -11.55
CA GLY A 187 -0.94 6.76 -11.85
C GLY A 187 -1.71 6.29 -10.62
N MET A 188 -3.00 6.03 -10.82
CA MET A 188 -3.86 5.33 -9.88
C MET A 188 -4.08 3.89 -10.36
N ALA A 189 -4.28 2.97 -9.41
CA ALA A 189 -4.63 1.59 -9.71
C ALA A 189 -5.81 1.14 -8.83
N TRP A 190 -6.76 0.40 -9.41
CA TRP A 190 -7.91 -0.16 -8.68
C TRP A 190 -8.42 -1.46 -9.31
N HIS A 191 -9.19 -2.23 -8.56
CA HIS A 191 -9.81 -3.44 -9.10
C HIS A 191 -11.03 -3.08 -9.98
N PRO A 192 -11.23 -3.68 -11.17
CA PRO A 192 -12.34 -3.37 -12.09
C PRO A 192 -13.74 -3.43 -11.47
N ARG A 193 -13.96 -4.31 -10.48
CA ARG A 193 -15.20 -4.37 -9.68
C ARG A 193 -15.62 -3.00 -9.09
N ASN A 194 -14.66 -2.13 -8.80
CA ASN A 194 -14.91 -0.80 -8.23
C ASN A 194 -15.06 0.29 -9.31
N SER A 195 -15.06 -0.07 -10.60
CA SER A 195 -15.13 0.91 -11.68
C SER A 195 -16.53 1.51 -11.80
N ALA A 196 -17.56 0.70 -11.53
CA ALA A 196 -18.95 1.15 -11.54
C ALA A 196 -19.39 1.80 -10.22
N ASP A 197 -18.61 1.64 -9.14
CA ASP A 197 -18.93 2.19 -7.83
C ASP A 197 -18.89 3.73 -7.85
N PRO A 198 -19.99 4.44 -7.52
CA PRO A 198 -20.04 5.90 -7.59
C PRO A 198 -19.06 6.59 -6.63
N GLY A 199 -18.88 6.06 -5.41
CA GLY A 199 -17.99 6.64 -4.42
C GLY A 199 -16.52 6.53 -4.85
N HIS A 200 -16.14 5.38 -5.37
CA HIS A 200 -14.79 5.14 -5.86
C HIS A 200 -14.50 5.95 -7.15
N ARG A 201 -15.47 6.13 -8.04
CA ARG A 201 -15.33 7.06 -9.19
C ARG A 201 -15.09 8.49 -8.73
N TRP A 202 -15.99 9.00 -7.88
CA TRP A 202 -15.87 10.34 -7.33
C TRP A 202 -14.51 10.57 -6.67
N PHE A 203 -14.04 9.63 -5.85
CA PHE A 203 -12.74 9.76 -5.19
C PHE A 203 -11.57 9.79 -6.18
N ARG A 204 -11.56 8.92 -7.20
CA ARG A 204 -10.50 8.89 -8.23
C ARG A 204 -10.47 10.19 -9.04
N GLU A 205 -11.64 10.67 -9.45
CA GLU A 205 -11.76 11.92 -10.21
C GLU A 205 -11.31 13.12 -9.38
N HIS A 206 -11.74 13.18 -8.12
CA HIS A 206 -11.35 14.26 -7.21
C HIS A 206 -9.85 14.25 -6.92
N LEU A 207 -9.28 13.08 -6.64
CA LEU A 207 -7.84 12.93 -6.42
C LEU A 207 -7.03 13.31 -7.67
N ALA A 208 -7.44 12.86 -8.85
CA ALA A 208 -6.78 13.20 -10.11
C ALA A 208 -6.83 14.71 -10.39
N ALA A 209 -7.98 15.35 -10.14
CA ALA A 209 -8.12 16.79 -10.30
C ALA A 209 -7.20 17.55 -9.33
N ALA A 210 -7.19 17.17 -8.05
CA ALA A 210 -6.33 17.80 -7.04
C ALA A 210 -4.84 17.67 -7.38
N VAL A 211 -4.39 16.49 -7.82
CA VAL A 211 -2.98 16.26 -8.21
C VAL A 211 -2.60 17.08 -9.44
N ARG A 212 -3.49 17.19 -10.44
CA ARG A 212 -3.22 18.01 -11.63
C ARG A 212 -3.17 19.50 -11.29
N GLN A 213 -4.08 19.99 -10.46
CA GLN A 213 -4.09 21.39 -10.02
C GLN A 213 -2.80 21.75 -9.27
N ALA A 214 -2.38 20.90 -8.32
CA ALA A 214 -1.14 21.11 -7.57
C ALA A 214 0.14 21.07 -8.43
N ARG A 215 0.05 20.68 -9.70
CA ARG A 215 1.16 20.68 -10.68
C ARG A 215 1.07 21.82 -11.68
N SER A 216 -0.04 22.54 -11.73
CA SER A 216 -0.22 23.74 -12.58
C SER A 216 0.11 25.05 -11.86
N GLU A 217 0.28 25.02 -10.55
CA GLU A 217 0.71 26.14 -9.69
C GLU A 217 2.22 26.13 -9.49
#